data_AF-A0A3S3EVT8-F1
#
_entry.id   AF-A0A3S3EVT8-F1
#
_cell.length_a   1.000
_cell.length_b   1.000
_cell.length_c   1.000
_cell.angle_alpha   90.00
_cell.angle_beta   90.00
_cell.angle_gamma   90.00
#
_symmetry.space_group_name_H-M   'P 1'
#
loop_
_entity.id
_entity.type
_entity.pdbx_description
1 polymer ?
#
loop_
_entity_poly.entity_id
_entity_poly.type
_entity_poly.pdbx_seq_one_letter_code
_entity_poly.pdbx_strand_id
1 'polypeptide(L)' 'MSTRGKNFLDKWMAEHVPNATTDDPLAIIYLSDAAMEAAGREGISPEEIEDVGSLLRVILTAMQHRRGGLAD' A
#
# COMPACT_ATOMS: atom_id res chain seq x y z
N MET A 1 10.35 -8.81 -0.84
CA MET A 1 9.03 -9.13 -0.27
C MET A 1 8.81 -10.63 -0.20
N SER A 2 8.29 -11.12 0.93
CA SER A 2 7.77 -12.49 1.11
C SER A 2 6.34 -12.62 0.58
N THR A 3 5.90 -13.85 0.26
CA THR A 3 4.51 -14.11 -0.20
C THR A 3 3.46 -13.66 0.83
N ARG A 4 3.76 -13.80 2.13
CA ARG A 4 2.90 -13.37 3.23
C ARG A 4 2.71 -11.84 3.24
N GLY A 5 3.81 -11.09 3.17
CA GLY A 5 3.78 -9.62 3.10
C GLY A 5 3.02 -9.10 1.87
N LYS A 6 3.19 -9.74 0.70
CA LYS A 6 2.42 -9.39 -0.52
C LYS A 6 0.92 -9.58 -0.34
N ASN A 7 0.50 -10.73 0.17
CA ASN A 7 -0.92 -11.04 0.38
C ASN A 7 -1.57 -10.13 1.42
N PHE A 8 -0.82 -9.76 2.47
CA PHE A 8 -1.27 -8.78 3.44
C PHE A 8 -1.47 -7.41 2.78
N LEU A 9 -0.46 -6.90 2.07
CA LEU A 9 -0.50 -5.57 1.49
C LEU A 9 -1.61 -5.45 0.44
N ASP A 10 -1.83 -6.48 -0.37
CA ASP A 10 -2.90 -6.51 -1.37
C ASP A 10 -4.30 -6.35 -0.73
N LYS A 11 -4.57 -7.12 0.34
CA LYS A 11 -5.83 -7.03 1.11
C LYS A 11 -5.97 -5.70 1.82
N TRP A 12 -4.91 -5.27 2.52
CA TRP A 12 -4.91 -4.02 3.26
C TRP A 12 -5.15 -2.82 2.33
N MET A 13 -4.52 -2.80 1.15
CA MET A 13 -4.76 -1.76 0.16
C MET A 13 -6.19 -1.79 -0.40
N ALA A 14 -6.79 -2.97 -0.59
CA ALA A 14 -8.17 -3.08 -1.05
C ALA A 14 -9.17 -2.51 -0.03
N GLU A 15 -8.89 -2.64 1.27
CA GLU A 15 -9.75 -2.15 2.37
C GLU A 15 -9.49 -0.68 2.73
N HIS A 16 -8.23 -0.24 2.71
CA HIS A 16 -7.82 1.05 3.27
C HIS A 16 -7.45 2.11 2.24
N VAL A 17 -7.08 1.74 1.00
CA VAL A 17 -6.80 2.72 -0.06
C VAL A 17 -8.11 3.01 -0.78
N PRO A 18 -8.71 4.21 -0.61
CA PRO A 18 -9.94 4.56 -1.30
C PRO A 18 -9.74 4.46 -2.83
N ASN A 19 -10.80 4.04 -3.53
CA ASN A 19 -10.82 4.05 -5.01
C ASN A 19 -10.56 5.47 -5.57
N ALA A 20 -10.87 6.50 -4.78
CA ALA A 20 -10.65 7.90 -5.12
C ALA A 20 -9.21 8.30 -4.78
N THR A 21 -8.49 8.62 -5.84
CA THR A 21 -7.14 9.17 -5.89
C THR A 21 -6.92 10.20 -4.78
N THR A 22 -6.02 9.91 -3.85
CA THR A 22 -5.47 10.95 -3.01
C THR A 22 -4.08 11.27 -3.58
N ASP A 23 -4.02 12.23 -4.50
CA ASP A 23 -2.78 12.83 -5.04
C ASP A 23 -2.05 13.68 -3.96
N ASP A 24 -2.42 13.51 -2.70
CA ASP A 24 -1.85 14.21 -1.56
C ASP A 24 -0.64 13.44 -1.02
N PRO A 25 0.57 14.03 -1.07
CA PRO A 25 1.78 13.36 -0.60
C PRO A 25 1.73 12.98 0.89
N LEU A 26 1.00 13.73 1.72
CA LEU A 26 0.85 13.41 3.14
C LEU A 26 -0.03 12.19 3.35
N ALA A 27 -1.07 12.01 2.52
CA ALA A 27 -1.89 10.82 2.56
C ALA A 27 -1.10 9.56 2.19
N ILE A 28 -0.16 9.66 1.24
CA ILE A 28 0.71 8.54 0.87
C ILE A 28 1.64 8.16 2.03
N ILE A 29 2.21 9.15 2.72
CA ILE A 29 3.05 8.93 3.91
C ILE A 29 2.22 8.28 5.03
N TYR A 30 1.02 8.82 5.29
CA TYR A 30 0.11 8.29 6.31
C TYR A 30 -0.32 6.84 6.01
N LEU A 31 -0.67 6.53 4.76
CA LEU A 31 -1.02 5.17 4.34
C LEU A 31 0.17 4.21 4.48
N SER A 32 1.37 4.67 4.17
CA SER A 32 2.59 3.84 4.32
C SER A 32 2.85 3.52 5.79
N ASP A 33 2.71 4.49 6.69
CA ASP A 33 2.86 4.29 8.14
C ASP A 33 1.77 3.37 8.70
N ALA A 34 0.52 3.58 8.29
CA ALA A 34 -0.61 2.76 8.70
C ALA A 34 -0.49 1.29 8.22
N ALA A 35 0.02 1.05 7.01
CA ALA A 35 0.28 -0.29 6.49
C ALA A 35 1.35 -1.01 7.33
N MET A 36 2.40 -0.30 7.73
CA MET A 36 3.48 -0.85 8.56
C MET A 36 2.99 -1.17 9.98
N GLU A 37 2.17 -0.30 10.58
CA GLU A 37 1.57 -0.55 11.89
C GLU A 37 0.64 -1.77 11.85
N ALA A 38 -0.22 -1.86 10.83
CA ALA A 38 -1.14 -2.98 10.65
C ALA A 38 -0.40 -4.30 10.42
N ALA A 39 0.68 -4.28 9.65
CA ALA A 39 1.50 -5.47 9.44
C ALA A 39 2.19 -5.93 10.74
N GLY A 40 2.68 -4.99 11.55
CA GLY A 40 3.22 -5.28 12.88
C GLY A 40 2.19 -5.93 13.79
N ARG A 41 0.92 -5.51 13.72
CA ARG A 41 -0.19 -6.14 14.46
C ARG A 41 -0.48 -7.57 13.98
N GLU A 42 -0.26 -7.88 12.72
CA GLU A 42 -0.37 -9.24 12.17
C GLU A 42 0.89 -10.11 12.38
N GLY A 43 1.91 -9.58 13.04
CA GLY A 43 3.19 -10.28 13.22
C GLY A 43 3.91 -10.51 11.88
N ILE A 44 3.77 -9.58 10.95
CA ILE A 44 4.51 -9.53 9.69
C ILE A 44 5.65 -8.55 9.90
N SER A 45 6.88 -9.05 9.79
CA SER A 45 8.08 -8.22 9.95
C SER A 45 8.20 -7.24 8.78
N PRO A 46 8.77 -6.03 8.99
CA PRO A 46 9.06 -5.08 7.91
C PRO A 46 9.84 -5.70 6.75
N GLU A 47 10.76 -6.61 7.08
CA GLU A 47 11.58 -7.38 6.12
C GLU A 47 10.73 -8.23 5.15
N GLU A 48 9.51 -8.64 5.56
CA GLU A 48 8.59 -9.41 4.72
C GLU A 48 7.84 -8.53 3.71
N ILE A 49 7.69 -7.22 3.96
CA ILE A 49 6.85 -6.28 3.19
C ILE A 49 7.68 -5.41 2.22
N GLU A 50 9.01 -5.44 2.35
CA GLU A 50 10.00 -4.53 1.73
C GLU A 50 10.21 -3.20 2.48
N ASP A 51 11.37 -2.58 2.18
CA ASP A 51 11.76 -1.26 2.65
C ASP A 51 10.71 -0.21 2.26
N VAL A 52 10.52 0.80 3.12
CA VAL A 52 9.44 1.80 3.04
C VAL A 52 9.45 2.53 1.68
N GLY A 53 10.61 2.68 1.05
CA GLY A 53 10.75 3.27 -0.29
C GLY A 53 10.20 2.40 -1.43
N SER A 54 10.18 1.08 -1.29
CA SER A 54 9.57 0.14 -2.25
C SER A 54 8.05 0.09 -2.07
N LEU A 55 7.60 0.12 -0.81
CA LEU A 55 6.18 0.22 -0.42
C LEU A 55 5.52 1.49 -0.98
N LEU A 56 6.20 2.64 -0.85
CA LEU A 56 5.79 3.92 -1.44
C LEU A 56 5.57 3.80 -2.96
N ARG A 57 6.48 3.12 -3.67
CA ARG A 57 6.35 2.84 -5.11
C ARG A 57 5.17 1.94 -5.43
N VAL A 58 4.95 0.87 -4.66
CA VAL A 58 3.83 -0.05 -4.86
C VAL A 58 2.49 0.67 -4.68
N ILE A 59 2.36 1.48 -3.63
CA ILE A 59 1.15 2.28 -3.36
C ILE A 59 0.96 3.31 -4.49
N LEU A 60 2.01 4.01 -4.93
CA LEU A 60 1.95 4.93 -6.07
C LEU A 60 1.53 4.23 -7.37
N THR A 61 2.10 3.07 -7.68
CA THR A 61 1.76 2.29 -8.89
C THR A 61 0.32 1.78 -8.82
N ALA A 62 -0.16 1.32 -7.65
CA ALA A 62 -1.54 0.88 -7.46
C ALA A 62 -2.55 2.04 -7.69
N MET A 63 -2.23 3.24 -7.19
CA MET A 63 -3.03 4.44 -7.44
C MET A 63 -3.02 4.85 -8.92
N GLN A 64 -1.85 4.84 -9.57
CA GLN A 64 -1.71 5.18 -11.00
C GLN A 64 -2.41 4.18 -11.92
N HIS A 65 -2.37 2.88 -11.60
CA HIS A 65 -3.10 1.86 -12.36
C HIS A 65 -4.62 2.01 -12.24
N ARG A 66 -5.15 2.40 -11.06
CA ARG A 66 -6.59 2.70 -10.92
C ARG A 66 -7.04 3.94 -11.71
N ARG A 67 -6.15 4.91 -11.94
CA ARG A 67 -6.41 6.07 -12.82
C ARG A 67 -6.58 5.67 -14.30
N GLY A 68 -5.89 4.62 -14.75
CA GLY A 68 -5.96 4.12 -16.12
C GLY A 68 -7.24 3.33 -16.44
N GLY A 69 -8.02 2.92 -15.43
CA GLY A 69 -9.24 2.14 -15.58
C GLY A 69 -10.54 2.96 -15.70
N LEU A 70 -10.46 4.29 -15.71
CA LEU A 70 -11.62 5.20 -15.83
C LEU A 70 -11.76 5.83 -17.22
N ALA A 71 -11.18 5.21 -18.25
CA ALA A 71 -11.45 5.53 -19.64
C ALA A 71 -12.32 4.43 -20.27
N ASP A 72 -13.64 4.56 -20.11
CA ASP A 72 -14.63 4.17 -21.12
C ASP A 72 -15.64 5.32 -21.25
#